data_AF-A0A819B025-F1
#
_entry.id   AF-A0A819B025-F1
#
_cell.length_a   1.000
_cell.length_b   1.000
_cell.length_c   1.000
_cell.angle_alpha   90.00
_cell.angle_beta   90.00
_cell.angle_gamma   90.00
#
_symmetry.space_group_name_H-M   'P 1'
#
loop_
_entity.id
_entity.type
_entity.pdbx_description
1 polymer ?
#
loop_
_entity_poly.entity_id
_entity_poly.type
_entity_poly.pdbx_seq_one_letter_code
_entity_poly.pdbx_strand_id
1 'polypeptide(L)'
;MSQPDTDTLSTSTQAIEAIDLSPFPNHCEDEIEGIESFYRCFQRRYKRCPVFSIGSLCEALQVAFNPPSNDQKRLPVLVYIHNEKAVSSNLFCKTIFCYNEIVDYLSDNYIVWPWDVTLESNRDTLNRIWEELFNSKFVEEFSIDDCPLLIGITRQFEYKTGELDITEYECKALFKDDTLTRSQMIMNFEGLLEVLDNFKNRFSKNELCMSLKFHKMSGLPWEIILQIVKYLSLNDAISAFSTDILCLLDNSQLNFQLTNPSISMIKIILQNFQAKQIVSLQLTTIKKWLEKHLNIFQNVISITLLNQPHKNEIIYLNKYFPSLTCLSFCYDDEIDLNEFNQIFHQFSHQSKRLEINCAGILCRHYDTTFLTKSYLENSTVQYCLIDVRYFPLISSDQCSMSHSSCFLKSIIDFIKRMTCIQHVHLVINKNDIEQLLNINDWTALLNRCSQLKKITIEVLGNTFQNEQLEEQAMYIQNELRNTRETVKFQIKFI
;
A
#
# COMPACT_ATOMS: atom_id res chain seq x y z
N MET A 1 -82.46 14.28 -6.26
CA MET A 1 -82.46 12.90 -5.72
C MET A 1 -82.03 12.01 -6.88
N SER A 2 -80.72 11.85 -7.12
CA SER A 2 -79.80 10.81 -6.57
C SER A 2 -79.94 9.48 -7.31
N GLN A 3 -78.95 8.86 -7.98
CA GLN A 3 -77.52 9.07 -8.30
C GLN A 3 -77.26 8.43 -9.69
N PRO A 4 -76.18 8.78 -10.43
CA PRO A 4 -75.74 7.99 -11.58
C PRO A 4 -74.68 6.96 -11.19
N ASP A 5 -74.76 5.82 -11.89
CA ASP A 5 -73.95 4.62 -11.74
C ASP A 5 -72.48 4.83 -12.11
N THR A 6 -71.65 4.03 -11.44
CA THR A 6 -70.19 4.00 -11.46
C THR A 6 -69.58 3.71 -12.83
N ASP A 7 -68.63 4.56 -13.22
CA ASP A 7 -67.74 4.40 -14.35
C ASP A 7 -66.93 3.10 -14.29
N THR A 8 -66.98 2.37 -15.40
CA THR A 8 -66.12 1.23 -15.71
C THR A 8 -64.79 1.76 -16.25
N LEU A 9 -63.76 1.78 -15.42
CA LEU A 9 -62.40 2.09 -15.85
C LEU A 9 -61.83 0.91 -16.64
N SER A 10 -61.86 1.02 -17.97
CA SER A 10 -61.14 0.15 -18.90
C SER A 10 -59.64 0.43 -18.80
N THR A 11 -58.87 -0.43 -18.14
CA THR A 11 -57.42 -0.49 -18.32
C THR A 11 -57.08 -1.60 -19.31
N SER A 12 -56.58 -1.18 -20.47
CA SER A 12 -55.95 -2.00 -21.48
C SER A 12 -54.73 -2.72 -20.89
N THR A 13 -54.88 -4.03 -20.63
CA THR A 13 -53.76 -4.93 -20.35
C THR A 13 -52.97 -5.13 -21.65
N GLN A 14 -52.01 -4.23 -21.91
CA GLN A 14 -50.93 -4.55 -22.83
C GLN A 14 -50.10 -5.65 -22.18
N ALA A 15 -50.02 -6.78 -22.87
CA ALA A 15 -49.14 -7.89 -22.53
C ALA A 15 -47.70 -7.37 -22.48
N ILE A 16 -47.20 -7.17 -21.25
CA ILE A 16 -45.77 -7.11 -20.99
C ILE A 16 -45.28 -8.53 -21.26
N GLU A 17 -44.65 -8.74 -22.41
CA GLU A 17 -43.83 -9.92 -22.63
C GLU A 17 -42.88 -10.04 -21.44
N ALA A 18 -43.04 -11.12 -20.67
CA ALA A 18 -42.16 -11.45 -19.59
C ALA A 18 -40.74 -11.55 -20.16
N ILE A 19 -39.92 -10.55 -19.86
CA ILE A 19 -38.48 -10.63 -20.09
C ILE A 19 -38.03 -11.86 -19.31
N ASP A 20 -37.63 -12.89 -20.05
CA ASP A 20 -37.05 -14.11 -19.53
C ASP A 20 -35.76 -13.76 -18.76
N LEU A 21 -35.93 -13.47 -17.46
CA LEU A 21 -34.90 -13.21 -16.46
C LEU A 21 -34.28 -14.54 -16.01
N SER A 22 -33.96 -15.43 -16.94
CA SER A 22 -33.28 -16.69 -16.61
C SER A 22 -31.95 -16.36 -15.89
N PRO A 23 -31.65 -17.01 -14.75
CA PRO A 23 -30.45 -16.75 -13.97
C PRO A 23 -29.21 -17.08 -14.80
N PHE A 24 -28.05 -16.62 -14.34
CA PHE A 24 -26.74 -17.04 -14.85
C PHE A 24 -26.64 -18.59 -15.01
N PRO A 25 -25.69 -19.10 -15.80
CA PRO A 25 -25.75 -20.43 -16.43
C PRO A 25 -26.23 -21.56 -15.52
N ASN A 26 -27.18 -22.36 -16.00
CA ASN A 26 -27.54 -23.62 -15.35
C ASN A 26 -26.37 -24.61 -15.47
N HIS A 27 -26.01 -25.26 -14.35
CA HIS A 27 -25.03 -26.36 -14.23
C HIS A 27 -24.09 -26.53 -15.43
N CYS A 28 -22.94 -25.85 -15.41
CA CYS A 28 -21.93 -25.98 -16.47
C CYS A 28 -20.74 -26.78 -15.95
N GLU A 29 -20.57 -28.01 -16.46
CA GLU A 29 -19.33 -28.80 -16.24
C GLU A 29 -18.20 -28.32 -17.15
N ASP A 30 -18.55 -27.76 -18.30
CA ASP A 30 -17.64 -27.17 -19.28
C ASP A 30 -17.44 -25.68 -19.02
N GLU A 31 -16.18 -25.27 -18.84
CA GLU A 31 -15.78 -23.88 -18.61
C GLU A 31 -16.23 -22.95 -19.75
N ILE A 32 -16.09 -23.39 -20.98
CA ILE A 32 -16.36 -22.57 -22.17
C ILE A 32 -17.86 -22.30 -22.27
N GLU A 33 -18.68 -23.34 -22.12
CA GLU A 33 -20.14 -23.20 -22.10
C GLU A 33 -20.61 -22.30 -20.95
N GLY A 34 -20.01 -22.47 -19.77
CA GLY A 34 -20.28 -21.63 -18.60
C GLY A 34 -20.01 -20.15 -18.88
N ILE A 35 -18.85 -19.83 -19.46
CA ILE A 35 -18.45 -18.44 -19.76
C ILE A 35 -19.29 -17.84 -20.89
N GLU A 36 -19.56 -18.60 -21.95
CA GLU A 36 -20.39 -18.12 -23.06
C GLU A 36 -21.81 -17.80 -22.59
N SER A 37 -22.38 -18.70 -21.78
CA SER A 37 -23.70 -18.51 -21.20
C SER A 37 -23.68 -17.33 -20.21
N PHE A 38 -22.64 -17.19 -19.39
CA PHE A 38 -22.45 -16.06 -18.48
C PHE A 38 -22.43 -14.75 -19.26
N TYR A 39 -21.60 -14.66 -20.29
CA TYR A 39 -21.41 -13.47 -21.09
C TYR A 39 -22.72 -13.05 -21.77
N ARG A 40 -23.43 -14.01 -22.38
CA ARG A 40 -24.73 -13.78 -23.01
C ARG A 40 -25.76 -13.24 -22.02
N CYS A 41 -25.85 -13.81 -20.83
CA CYS A 41 -26.77 -13.34 -19.79
C CYS A 41 -26.36 -11.96 -19.25
N PHE A 42 -25.06 -11.75 -19.03
CA PHE A 42 -24.50 -10.49 -18.57
C PHE A 42 -24.79 -9.34 -19.54
N GLN A 43 -24.57 -9.54 -20.84
CA GLN A 43 -24.85 -8.54 -21.89
C GLN A 43 -26.33 -8.18 -22.02
N ARG A 44 -27.23 -9.14 -21.83
CA ARG A 44 -28.68 -8.86 -21.83
C ARG A 44 -29.08 -7.97 -20.65
N ARG A 45 -28.41 -8.13 -19.51
CA ARG A 45 -28.71 -7.44 -18.25
C ARG A 45 -28.04 -6.07 -18.15
N TYR A 46 -26.83 -5.94 -18.68
CA TYR A 46 -26.00 -4.74 -18.59
C TYR A 46 -25.65 -4.23 -19.98
N LYS A 47 -26.00 -2.97 -20.27
CA LYS A 47 -25.85 -2.37 -21.61
C LYS A 47 -24.40 -2.27 -22.09
N ARG A 48 -23.45 -2.19 -21.16
CA ARG A 48 -22.00 -2.17 -21.40
C ARG A 48 -21.36 -3.18 -20.46
N CYS A 49 -20.37 -3.91 -20.93
CA CYS A 49 -19.66 -4.91 -20.14
C CYS A 49 -18.17 -4.92 -20.53
N PRO A 50 -17.27 -5.33 -19.63
CA PRO A 50 -15.90 -5.66 -20.00
C PRO A 50 -15.86 -6.72 -21.11
N VAL A 51 -14.79 -6.70 -21.90
CA VAL A 51 -14.51 -7.79 -22.83
C VAL A 51 -14.02 -8.99 -22.01
N PHE A 52 -14.82 -10.05 -21.97
CA PHE A 52 -14.44 -11.28 -21.29
C PHE A 52 -13.67 -12.21 -22.21
N SER A 53 -12.67 -12.89 -21.65
CA SER A 53 -11.95 -13.96 -22.31
C SER A 53 -12.85 -15.18 -22.43
N ILE A 54 -13.13 -15.60 -23.66
CA ILE A 54 -13.86 -16.85 -23.94
C ILE A 54 -12.81 -17.96 -24.02
N GLY A 55 -12.94 -18.97 -23.16
CA GLY A 55 -11.98 -20.07 -23.03
C GLY A 55 -11.78 -20.48 -21.57
N SER A 56 -11.06 -21.57 -21.36
CA SER A 56 -10.70 -22.02 -20.00
C SER A 56 -9.84 -20.99 -19.27
N LEU A 57 -9.81 -21.05 -17.93
CA LEU A 57 -8.90 -20.22 -17.14
C LEU A 57 -7.44 -20.52 -17.50
N CYS A 58 -7.12 -21.78 -17.81
CA CYS A 58 -5.80 -22.19 -18.27
C CYS A 58 -5.41 -21.46 -19.58
N GLU A 59 -6.31 -21.39 -20.56
CA GLU A 59 -6.08 -20.66 -21.81
C GLU A 59 -5.89 -19.17 -21.58
N ALA A 60 -6.69 -18.55 -20.70
CA ALA A 60 -6.52 -17.15 -20.32
C ALA A 60 -5.12 -16.88 -19.73
N LEU A 61 -4.64 -17.77 -18.86
CA LEU A 61 -3.27 -17.70 -18.30
C LEU A 61 -2.19 -17.90 -19.37
N GLN A 62 -2.43 -18.79 -20.35
CA GLN A 62 -1.51 -18.99 -21.47
C GLN A 62 -1.41 -17.74 -22.35
N VAL A 63 -2.54 -17.12 -22.71
CA VAL A 63 -2.57 -15.89 -23.51
C VAL A 63 -1.90 -14.74 -22.75
N ALA A 64 -2.17 -14.62 -21.45
CA ALA A 64 -1.59 -13.58 -20.60
C ALA A 64 -0.06 -13.64 -20.53
N PHE A 65 0.48 -14.83 -20.29
CA PHE A 65 1.86 -14.98 -19.85
C PHE A 65 2.77 -15.68 -20.87
N ASN A 66 2.22 -16.36 -21.86
CA ASN A 66 2.94 -17.05 -22.94
C ASN A 66 2.40 -16.60 -24.31
N PRO A 67 2.38 -15.29 -24.63
CA PRO A 67 1.86 -14.83 -25.91
C PRO A 67 2.69 -15.41 -27.08
N PRO A 68 2.05 -15.73 -28.22
CA PRO A 68 2.69 -16.40 -29.35
C PRO A 68 3.83 -15.60 -30.01
N SER A 69 3.96 -14.31 -29.71
CA SER A 69 5.06 -13.48 -30.19
C SER A 69 5.62 -12.61 -29.07
N ASN A 70 6.93 -12.41 -29.06
CA ASN A 70 7.62 -11.60 -28.04
C ASN A 70 7.24 -10.10 -28.08
N ASP A 71 6.67 -9.63 -29.19
CA ASP A 71 6.25 -8.23 -29.37
C ASP A 71 4.83 -7.96 -28.85
N GLN A 72 4.09 -9.00 -28.45
CA GLN A 72 2.76 -8.83 -27.87
C GLN A 72 2.85 -8.41 -26.40
N LYS A 73 2.09 -7.38 -26.06
CA LYS A 73 1.94 -6.87 -24.69
C LYS A 73 1.36 -7.98 -23.80
N ARG A 74 2.14 -8.43 -22.82
CA ARG A 74 1.65 -9.31 -21.76
C ARG A 74 0.70 -8.53 -20.86
N LEU A 75 -0.41 -9.15 -20.52
CA LEU A 75 -1.44 -8.55 -19.68
C LEU A 75 -1.67 -9.44 -18.46
N PRO A 76 -1.92 -8.85 -17.28
CA PRO A 76 -2.36 -9.63 -16.13
C PRO A 76 -3.75 -10.23 -16.35
N VAL A 77 -4.04 -11.35 -15.69
CA VAL A 77 -5.37 -11.96 -15.66
C VAL A 77 -6.15 -11.42 -14.46
N LEU A 78 -7.40 -11.05 -14.70
CA LEU A 78 -8.36 -10.65 -13.69
C LEU A 78 -9.53 -11.63 -13.68
N VAL A 79 -9.67 -12.41 -12.61
CA VAL A 79 -10.79 -13.33 -12.42
C VAL A 79 -11.93 -12.61 -11.73
N TYR A 80 -13.09 -12.55 -12.39
CA TYR A 80 -14.32 -11.96 -11.85
C TYR A 80 -15.28 -13.05 -11.41
N ILE A 81 -15.53 -13.16 -10.10
CA ILE A 81 -16.48 -14.12 -9.54
C ILE A 81 -17.79 -13.43 -9.22
N HIS A 82 -18.86 -13.93 -9.83
CA HIS A 82 -20.21 -13.41 -9.70
C HIS A 82 -21.10 -14.34 -8.89
N ASN A 83 -21.89 -13.79 -7.97
CA ASN A 83 -22.96 -14.53 -7.30
C ASN A 83 -24.26 -13.73 -7.41
N GLU A 84 -25.23 -14.20 -8.19
CA GLU A 84 -26.49 -13.50 -8.41
C GLU A 84 -27.30 -13.32 -7.13
N LYS A 85 -27.16 -14.25 -6.17
CA LYS A 85 -27.82 -14.16 -4.86
C LYS A 85 -27.25 -13.05 -3.99
N ALA A 86 -26.03 -12.58 -4.28
CA ALA A 86 -25.42 -11.46 -3.58
C ALA A 86 -25.94 -10.12 -4.14
N VAL A 87 -26.54 -9.32 -3.25
CA VAL A 87 -27.07 -7.98 -3.61
C VAL A 87 -25.94 -7.07 -4.09
N SER A 88 -24.77 -7.16 -3.46
CA SER A 88 -23.56 -6.43 -3.80
C SER A 88 -23.03 -6.77 -5.18
N SER A 89 -23.10 -8.03 -5.62
CA SER A 89 -22.68 -8.41 -6.98
C SER A 89 -23.49 -7.68 -8.05
N ASN A 90 -24.80 -7.58 -7.84
CA ASN A 90 -25.69 -6.84 -8.74
C ASN A 90 -25.49 -5.33 -8.67
N LEU A 91 -25.26 -4.79 -7.48
CA LEU A 91 -25.04 -3.35 -7.29
C LEU A 91 -23.70 -2.94 -7.92
N PHE A 92 -22.63 -3.68 -7.64
CA PHE A 92 -21.30 -3.51 -8.21
C PHE A 92 -21.31 -3.47 -9.75
N CYS A 93 -22.02 -4.40 -10.40
CA CYS A 93 -22.16 -4.37 -11.85
C CYS A 93 -22.79 -3.07 -12.35
N LYS A 94 -23.86 -2.61 -11.69
CA LYS A 94 -24.62 -1.42 -12.10
C LYS A 94 -23.88 -0.11 -11.83
N THR A 95 -23.11 -0.02 -10.75
CA THR A 95 -22.53 1.24 -10.29
C THR A 95 -21.05 1.39 -10.63
N ILE A 96 -20.31 0.29 -10.79
CA ILE A 96 -18.85 0.32 -10.92
C ILE A 96 -18.38 -0.47 -12.14
N PHE A 97 -18.62 -1.79 -12.17
CA PHE A 97 -17.97 -2.68 -13.15
C PHE A 97 -18.35 -2.39 -14.62
N CYS A 98 -19.58 -1.91 -14.84
CA CYS A 98 -20.07 -1.56 -16.18
C CYS A 98 -19.95 -0.05 -16.49
N TYR A 99 -19.26 0.72 -15.65
CA TYR A 99 -18.98 2.13 -15.90
C TYR A 99 -17.99 2.28 -17.07
N ASN A 100 -18.15 3.30 -17.92
CA ASN A 100 -17.44 3.39 -19.19
C ASN A 100 -15.91 3.36 -19.00
N GLU A 101 -15.40 4.19 -18.10
CA GLU A 101 -13.97 4.31 -17.80
C GLU A 101 -13.40 2.98 -17.28
N ILE A 102 -14.16 2.24 -16.47
CA ILE A 102 -13.73 0.92 -15.97
C ILE A 102 -13.69 -0.11 -17.10
N VAL A 103 -14.74 -0.16 -17.93
CA VAL A 103 -14.81 -1.09 -19.05
C VAL A 103 -13.67 -0.87 -20.04
N ASP A 104 -13.41 0.39 -20.38
CA ASP A 104 -12.34 0.77 -21.31
C ASP A 104 -10.97 0.41 -20.71
N TYR A 105 -10.76 0.78 -19.44
CA TYR A 105 -9.53 0.48 -18.74
C TYR A 105 -9.25 -1.02 -18.62
N LEU A 106 -10.27 -1.82 -18.29
CA LEU A 106 -10.13 -3.28 -18.20
C LEU A 106 -9.81 -3.88 -19.57
N SER A 107 -10.49 -3.44 -20.62
CA SER A 107 -10.31 -3.96 -21.98
C SER A 107 -8.89 -3.70 -22.52
N ASP A 108 -8.28 -2.57 -22.16
CA ASP A 108 -6.94 -2.19 -22.64
C ASP A 108 -5.78 -2.80 -21.82
N ASN A 109 -6.07 -3.28 -20.61
CA ASN A 109 -5.05 -3.57 -19.61
C ASN A 109 -5.13 -4.95 -18.94
N TYR A 110 -6.20 -5.72 -19.17
CA TYR A 110 -6.41 -7.01 -18.51
C TYR A 110 -6.99 -8.05 -19.47
N ILE A 111 -6.69 -9.30 -19.18
CA ILE A 111 -7.51 -10.43 -19.62
C ILE A 111 -8.52 -10.71 -18.51
N VAL A 112 -9.80 -10.41 -18.76
CA VAL A 112 -10.86 -10.59 -17.75
C VAL A 112 -11.54 -11.93 -17.95
N TRP A 113 -11.44 -12.83 -16.97
CA TRP A 113 -12.05 -14.15 -17.01
C TRP A 113 -13.20 -14.23 -15.99
N PRO A 114 -14.46 -14.38 -16.43
CA PRO A 114 -15.61 -14.40 -15.52
C PRO A 114 -16.02 -15.82 -15.12
N TRP A 115 -16.58 -15.96 -13.91
CA TRP A 115 -17.26 -17.19 -13.51
C TRP A 115 -18.45 -16.92 -12.58
N ASP A 116 -19.53 -17.66 -12.78
CA ASP A 116 -20.71 -17.61 -11.91
C ASP A 116 -20.69 -18.72 -10.86
N VAL A 117 -20.85 -18.34 -9.60
CA VAL A 117 -20.91 -19.24 -8.44
C VAL A 117 -22.29 -19.23 -7.78
N THR A 118 -23.34 -18.87 -8.52
CA THR A 118 -24.71 -18.79 -8.01
C THR A 118 -25.24 -20.19 -7.62
N LEU A 119 -24.89 -21.19 -8.42
CA LEU A 119 -25.22 -22.60 -8.21
C LEU A 119 -24.06 -23.35 -7.56
N GLU A 120 -24.37 -24.31 -6.68
CA GLU A 120 -23.35 -25.12 -6.00
C GLU A 120 -22.49 -25.92 -6.99
N SER A 121 -23.10 -26.48 -8.04
CA SER A 121 -22.37 -27.18 -9.11
C SER A 121 -21.28 -26.34 -9.77
N ASN A 122 -21.52 -25.03 -9.93
CA ASN A 122 -20.54 -24.14 -10.53
C ASN A 122 -19.45 -23.77 -9.52
N ARG A 123 -19.72 -23.81 -8.21
CA ARG A 123 -18.72 -23.66 -7.13
C ARG A 123 -17.79 -24.85 -7.09
N ASP A 124 -18.35 -26.05 -7.16
CA ASP A 124 -17.58 -27.29 -7.21
C ASP A 124 -16.66 -27.31 -8.45
N THR A 125 -17.20 -26.88 -9.59
CA THR A 125 -16.43 -26.74 -10.83
C THR A 125 -15.30 -25.72 -10.68
N LEU A 126 -15.56 -24.55 -10.10
CA LEU A 126 -14.52 -23.54 -9.83
C LEU A 126 -13.43 -24.09 -8.90
N ASN A 127 -13.81 -24.77 -7.82
CA ASN A 127 -12.86 -25.39 -6.90
C ASN A 127 -11.95 -26.40 -7.62
N ARG A 128 -12.51 -27.23 -8.49
CA ARG A 128 -11.75 -28.19 -9.30
C ARG A 128 -10.74 -27.48 -10.22
N ILE A 129 -11.20 -26.47 -10.97
CA ILE A 129 -10.34 -25.67 -11.85
C ILE A 129 -9.21 -25.00 -11.05
N TRP A 130 -9.54 -24.45 -9.88
CA TRP A 130 -8.57 -23.80 -9.00
C TRP A 130 -7.53 -24.78 -8.47
N GLU A 131 -7.98 -25.94 -7.99
CA GLU A 131 -7.11 -26.99 -7.46
C GLU A 131 -6.16 -27.54 -8.54
N GLU A 132 -6.65 -27.73 -9.77
CA GLU A 132 -5.86 -28.16 -10.92
C GLU A 132 -4.78 -27.13 -11.32
N LEU A 133 -5.06 -25.83 -11.20
CA LEU A 133 -4.15 -24.76 -11.65
C LEU A 133 -3.19 -24.25 -10.56
N PHE A 134 -3.62 -24.24 -9.31
CA PHE A 134 -2.94 -23.57 -8.20
C PHE A 134 -2.55 -24.51 -7.06
N ASN A 135 -2.93 -25.79 -7.12
CA ASN A 135 -2.71 -26.77 -6.05
C ASN A 135 -3.32 -26.35 -4.71
N SER A 136 -4.40 -25.57 -4.75
CA SER A 136 -5.15 -25.08 -3.58
C SER A 136 -6.64 -25.04 -3.89
N LYS A 137 -7.49 -25.03 -2.86
CA LYS A 137 -8.93 -24.89 -3.05
C LYS A 137 -9.32 -23.42 -3.02
N PHE A 138 -10.15 -23.00 -3.97
CA PHE A 138 -10.64 -21.64 -4.05
C PHE A 138 -11.28 -21.18 -2.72
N VAL A 139 -12.12 -22.04 -2.12
CA VAL A 139 -12.82 -21.73 -0.86
C VAL A 139 -11.91 -21.62 0.38
N GLU A 140 -10.68 -22.12 0.32
CA GLU A 140 -9.70 -21.95 1.39
C GLU A 140 -9.01 -20.58 1.31
N GLU A 141 -8.94 -20.00 0.11
CA GLU A 141 -8.30 -18.71 -0.16
C GLU A 141 -9.30 -17.54 -0.18
N PHE A 142 -10.51 -17.78 -0.68
CA PHE A 142 -11.53 -16.76 -0.91
C PHE A 142 -12.91 -17.22 -0.44
N SER A 143 -13.61 -16.35 0.28
CA SER A 143 -15.00 -16.61 0.68
C SER A 143 -15.96 -16.18 -0.43
N ILE A 144 -16.85 -17.10 -0.83
CA ILE A 144 -17.89 -16.83 -1.82
C ILE A 144 -18.97 -15.89 -1.25
N ASP A 145 -19.08 -15.81 0.08
CA ASP A 145 -19.99 -14.87 0.74
C ASP A 145 -19.53 -13.41 0.55
N ASP A 146 -18.26 -13.22 0.18
CA ASP A 146 -17.66 -11.91 -0.07
C ASP A 146 -17.88 -11.44 -1.54
N CYS A 147 -18.70 -12.16 -2.33
CA CYS A 147 -18.97 -11.81 -3.72
C CYS A 147 -19.63 -10.42 -3.85
N PRO A 148 -19.23 -9.60 -4.84
CA PRO A 148 -18.41 -10.00 -5.99
C PRO A 148 -16.92 -9.98 -5.67
N LEU A 149 -16.17 -10.89 -6.28
CA LEU A 149 -14.71 -10.93 -6.15
C LEU A 149 -14.05 -10.50 -7.45
N LEU A 150 -13.02 -9.66 -7.34
CA LEU A 150 -12.04 -9.46 -8.41
C LEU A 150 -10.69 -9.94 -7.91
N ILE A 151 -10.15 -10.97 -8.56
CA ILE A 151 -8.88 -11.59 -8.17
C ILE A 151 -7.86 -11.34 -9.27
N GLY A 152 -6.76 -10.69 -8.94
CA GLY A 152 -5.63 -10.50 -9.83
C GLY A 152 -4.70 -11.70 -9.75
N ILE A 153 -4.31 -12.24 -10.91
CA ILE A 153 -3.34 -13.34 -11.00
C ILE A 153 -2.05 -12.82 -11.64
N THR A 154 -0.92 -13.12 -11.00
CA THR A 154 0.43 -12.88 -11.54
C THR A 154 1.30 -14.12 -11.41
N ARG A 155 2.44 -14.17 -12.11
CA ARG A 155 3.43 -15.24 -11.94
C ARG A 155 4.49 -14.84 -10.90
N GLN A 156 4.78 -15.76 -9.99
CA GLN A 156 5.97 -15.70 -9.14
C GLN A 156 7.02 -16.68 -9.65
N PHE A 157 8.28 -16.29 -9.52
CA PHE A 157 9.42 -17.09 -9.96
C PHE A 157 10.38 -17.26 -8.79
N GLU A 158 10.75 -18.50 -8.49
CA GLU A 158 11.79 -18.81 -7.53
C GLU A 158 13.03 -19.35 -8.25
N TYR A 159 14.21 -18.96 -7.77
CA TYR A 159 15.47 -19.45 -8.31
C TYR A 159 15.83 -20.76 -7.61
N LYS A 160 15.62 -21.89 -8.29
CA LYS A 160 16.03 -23.21 -7.79
C LYS A 160 17.24 -23.70 -8.57
N THR A 161 18.34 -23.97 -7.86
CA THR A 161 19.50 -24.70 -8.39
C THR A 161 20.13 -24.17 -9.69
N GLY A 162 20.09 -22.85 -9.94
CA GLY A 162 20.72 -22.27 -11.14
C GLY A 162 19.81 -22.15 -12.36
N GLU A 163 18.56 -22.61 -12.27
CA GLU A 163 17.55 -22.45 -13.31
C GLU A 163 16.34 -21.69 -12.74
N LEU A 164 15.75 -20.83 -13.58
CA LEU A 164 14.53 -20.12 -13.24
C LEU A 164 13.36 -21.03 -13.52
N ASP A 165 12.72 -21.53 -12.48
CA ASP A 165 11.49 -22.31 -12.60
C ASP A 165 10.29 -21.39 -12.32
N ILE A 166 9.22 -21.52 -13.11
CA ILE A 166 7.93 -20.94 -12.70
C ILE A 166 7.48 -21.81 -11.54
N THR A 167 7.59 -21.30 -10.32
CA THR A 167 7.22 -22.11 -9.17
C THR A 167 5.72 -22.03 -8.90
N GLU A 168 5.11 -20.84 -8.90
CA GLU A 168 3.71 -20.65 -8.44
C GLU A 168 3.05 -19.41 -9.07
N TYR A 169 1.72 -19.42 -9.21
CA TYR A 169 0.94 -18.22 -9.48
C TYR A 169 0.61 -17.53 -8.15
N GLU A 170 0.69 -16.20 -8.11
CA GLU A 170 0.17 -15.41 -6.99
C GLU A 170 -1.24 -14.91 -7.34
N CYS A 171 -2.20 -15.32 -6.53
CA CYS A 171 -3.60 -14.91 -6.62
C CYS A 171 -3.91 -13.92 -5.49
N LYS A 172 -4.44 -12.74 -5.81
CA LYS A 172 -4.76 -11.71 -4.82
C LYS A 172 -6.14 -11.11 -5.06
N ALA A 173 -6.99 -11.11 -4.03
CA ALA A 173 -8.24 -10.35 -4.06
C ALA A 173 -7.94 -8.85 -4.14
N LEU A 174 -8.36 -8.24 -5.25
CA LEU A 174 -8.30 -6.79 -5.50
C LEU A 174 -9.60 -6.10 -5.06
N PHE A 175 -10.71 -6.84 -5.04
CA PHE A 175 -12.01 -6.38 -4.56
C PHE A 175 -12.78 -7.53 -3.92
N LYS A 176 -13.42 -7.26 -2.77
CA LYS A 176 -14.38 -8.15 -2.09
C LYS A 176 -15.31 -7.35 -1.17
N ASP A 177 -16.49 -7.89 -0.85
CA ASP A 177 -17.61 -7.18 -0.19
C ASP A 177 -17.58 -7.17 1.35
N ASP A 178 -16.44 -7.40 2.01
CA ASP A 178 -16.40 -7.59 3.48
C ASP A 178 -16.76 -6.34 4.31
N THR A 179 -16.95 -5.16 3.71
CA THR A 179 -16.95 -3.88 4.45
C THR A 179 -17.88 -2.78 3.93
N LEU A 180 -18.69 -2.99 2.89
CA LEU A 180 -19.36 -1.87 2.21
C LEU A 180 -20.82 -1.69 2.62
N THR A 181 -21.08 -0.69 3.47
CA THR A 181 -22.43 -0.12 3.59
C THR A 181 -22.88 0.45 2.24
N ARG A 182 -24.19 0.44 1.97
CA ARG A 182 -24.81 0.95 0.73
C ARG A 182 -24.38 2.39 0.37
N SER A 183 -23.94 3.17 1.37
CA SER A 183 -23.40 4.52 1.26
C SER A 183 -21.96 4.57 0.71
N GLN A 184 -21.16 3.53 0.95
CA GLN A 184 -19.78 3.42 0.46
C GLN A 184 -19.71 2.90 -0.98
N MET A 185 -20.68 2.14 -1.49
CA MET A 185 -20.70 1.79 -2.93
C MET A 185 -20.97 2.98 -3.86
N ILE A 186 -21.43 4.11 -3.32
CA ILE A 186 -21.61 5.38 -4.05
C ILE A 186 -20.28 6.16 -4.16
N MET A 187 -19.22 5.74 -3.44
CA MET A 187 -17.84 6.25 -3.54
C MET A 187 -16.88 5.06 -3.73
N ASN A 188 -16.30 4.72 -4.87
CA ASN A 188 -15.43 5.57 -5.66
C ASN A 188 -14.96 4.69 -6.85
N PHE A 189 -15.45 4.90 -8.07
CA PHE A 189 -14.86 4.22 -9.25
C PHE A 189 -13.36 4.54 -9.36
N GLU A 190 -12.96 5.74 -8.91
CA GLU A 190 -11.56 6.17 -8.78
C GLU A 190 -10.74 5.24 -7.88
N GLY A 191 -11.32 4.73 -6.79
CA GLY A 191 -10.64 3.81 -5.87
C GLY A 191 -10.39 2.45 -6.51
N LEU A 192 -11.35 1.93 -7.30
CA LEU A 192 -11.12 0.69 -8.05
C LEU A 192 -10.08 0.90 -9.15
N LEU A 193 -10.12 2.02 -9.88
CA LEU A 193 -9.11 2.37 -10.89
C LEU A 193 -7.72 2.45 -10.28
N GLU A 194 -7.56 3.08 -9.10
CA GLU A 194 -6.29 3.16 -8.40
C GLU A 194 -5.75 1.77 -8.01
N VAL A 195 -6.61 0.90 -7.48
CA VAL A 195 -6.21 -0.48 -7.13
C VAL A 195 -5.78 -1.26 -8.38
N LEU A 196 -6.53 -1.15 -9.47
CA LEU A 196 -6.19 -1.79 -10.74
C LEU A 196 -4.87 -1.22 -11.30
N ASP A 197 -4.72 0.09 -11.40
CA ASP A 197 -3.48 0.72 -11.91
C ASP A 197 -2.25 0.32 -11.09
N ASN A 198 -2.37 0.33 -9.76
CA ASN A 198 -1.30 -0.14 -8.87
C ASN A 198 -0.92 -1.61 -9.15
N PHE A 199 -1.91 -2.48 -9.34
CA PHE A 199 -1.66 -3.88 -9.65
C PHE A 199 -1.01 -4.06 -11.04
N LYS A 200 -1.53 -3.40 -12.07
CA LYS A 200 -0.97 -3.41 -13.43
C LYS A 200 0.47 -2.89 -13.45
N ASN A 201 0.77 -1.82 -12.73
CA ASN A 201 2.10 -1.24 -12.65
C ASN A 201 3.11 -2.20 -11.99
N ARG A 202 2.69 -2.94 -10.95
CA ARG A 202 3.51 -4.00 -10.35
C ARG A 202 3.75 -5.14 -11.34
N PHE A 203 2.69 -5.61 -12.00
CA PHE A 203 2.79 -6.65 -13.03
C PHE A 203 3.77 -6.25 -14.15
N SER A 204 3.64 -5.03 -14.68
CA SER A 204 4.49 -4.53 -15.78
C SER A 204 5.97 -4.45 -15.37
N LYS A 205 6.26 -4.08 -14.12
CA LYS A 205 7.64 -4.09 -13.58
C LYS A 205 8.19 -5.51 -13.53
N ASN A 206 7.39 -6.47 -13.05
CA ASN A 206 7.80 -7.88 -12.99
C ASN A 206 8.06 -8.44 -14.40
N GLU A 207 7.20 -8.17 -15.38
CA GLU A 207 7.38 -8.62 -16.76
C GLU A 207 8.58 -7.96 -17.45
N LEU A 208 8.86 -6.68 -17.19
CA LEU A 208 10.06 -6.03 -17.70
C LEU A 208 11.32 -6.72 -17.19
N CYS A 209 11.38 -7.02 -15.88
CA CYS A 209 12.46 -7.81 -15.29
C CYS A 209 12.61 -9.18 -15.97
N MET A 210 11.51 -9.82 -16.37
CA MET A 210 11.52 -11.09 -17.07
C MET A 210 12.05 -11.00 -18.51
N SER A 211 11.62 -10.00 -19.28
CA SER A 211 12.08 -9.76 -20.65
C SER A 211 13.61 -9.55 -20.72
N LEU A 212 14.16 -8.88 -19.71
CA LEU A 212 15.60 -8.63 -19.56
C LEU A 212 16.39 -9.90 -19.18
N LYS A 213 15.76 -10.87 -18.50
CA LYS A 213 16.37 -12.16 -18.10
C LYS A 213 16.36 -13.21 -19.22
N PHE A 214 15.28 -13.28 -20.01
CA PHE A 214 15.11 -14.28 -21.08
C PHE A 214 15.91 -13.97 -22.34
N HIS A 215 16.18 -12.70 -22.63
CA HIS A 215 17.26 -12.36 -23.54
C HIS A 215 18.58 -12.71 -22.86
N LYS A 216 19.14 -13.89 -23.18
CA LYS A 216 20.55 -14.22 -22.95
C LYS A 216 21.39 -12.96 -23.14
N MET A 217 21.81 -12.32 -22.05
CA MET A 217 22.49 -11.02 -22.01
C MET A 217 23.94 -11.16 -22.50
N SER A 218 24.09 -11.61 -23.74
CA SER A 218 25.36 -11.78 -24.44
C SER A 218 25.73 -10.56 -25.28
N GLY A 219 25.03 -9.42 -25.12
CA GLY A 219 25.30 -8.23 -25.93
C GLY A 219 24.79 -6.88 -25.40
N LEU A 220 24.29 -6.79 -24.16
CA LEU A 220 23.94 -5.48 -23.61
C LEU A 220 25.21 -4.79 -23.08
N PRO A 221 25.49 -3.53 -23.47
CA PRO A 221 26.58 -2.75 -22.90
C PRO A 221 26.46 -2.63 -21.39
N TRP A 222 27.57 -2.79 -20.69
CA TRP A 222 27.67 -2.77 -19.22
C TRP A 222 27.04 -1.50 -18.60
N GLU A 223 27.12 -0.38 -19.30
CA GLU A 223 26.54 0.89 -18.91
C GLU A 223 25.02 0.82 -18.78
N ILE A 224 24.35 0.01 -19.62
CA ILE A 224 22.90 -0.19 -19.57
C ILE A 224 22.53 -1.07 -18.37
N ILE A 225 23.33 -2.10 -18.09
CA ILE A 225 23.14 -2.97 -16.92
C ILE A 225 23.24 -2.15 -15.62
N LEU A 226 24.26 -1.29 -15.52
CA LEU A 226 24.40 -0.38 -14.38
C LEU A 226 23.25 0.62 -14.25
N GLN A 227 22.69 1.11 -15.36
CA GLN A 227 21.50 1.95 -15.31
C GLN A 227 20.29 1.16 -14.82
N ILE A 228 20.06 -0.05 -15.33
CA ILE A 228 18.93 -0.91 -14.92
C ILE A 228 19.02 -1.26 -13.43
N VAL A 229 20.19 -1.66 -12.93
CA VAL A 229 20.39 -2.00 -11.52
C VAL A 229 20.09 -0.81 -10.60
N LYS A 230 20.33 0.43 -11.03
CA LYS A 230 19.96 1.63 -10.24
C LYS A 230 18.45 1.80 -10.07
N TYR A 231 17.64 1.18 -10.93
CA TYR A 231 16.17 1.26 -10.87
C TYR A 231 15.53 0.04 -10.20
N LEU A 232 16.31 -0.98 -9.86
CA LEU A 232 15.81 -2.21 -9.21
C LEU A 232 16.09 -2.17 -7.70
N SER A 233 15.18 -2.72 -6.91
CA SER A 233 15.51 -3.03 -5.51
C SER A 233 16.59 -4.12 -5.49
N LEU A 234 17.37 -4.25 -4.42
CA LEU A 234 18.38 -5.32 -4.35
C LEU A 234 17.73 -6.71 -4.37
N ASN A 235 16.50 -6.88 -3.87
CA ASN A 235 15.74 -8.13 -4.03
C ASN A 235 15.46 -8.43 -5.50
N ASP A 236 15.04 -7.42 -6.26
CA ASP A 236 14.74 -7.56 -7.68
C ASP A 236 16.03 -7.78 -8.47
N ALA A 237 17.13 -7.10 -8.12
CA ALA A 237 18.42 -7.29 -8.74
C ALA A 237 19.01 -8.69 -8.45
N ILE A 238 18.95 -9.17 -7.21
CA ILE A 238 19.45 -10.51 -6.86
C ILE A 238 18.60 -11.59 -7.51
N SER A 239 17.28 -11.40 -7.61
CA SER A 239 16.43 -12.33 -8.35
C SER A 239 16.62 -12.22 -9.87
N ALA A 240 17.12 -11.08 -10.38
CA ALA A 240 17.26 -10.80 -11.81
C ALA A 240 18.62 -11.10 -12.43
N PHE A 241 19.69 -11.05 -11.65
CA PHE A 241 21.04 -11.20 -12.18
C PHE A 241 21.70 -12.46 -11.64
N SER A 242 22.51 -13.11 -12.48
CA SER A 242 23.36 -14.21 -12.03
C SER A 242 24.37 -13.71 -10.99
N THR A 243 24.86 -14.63 -10.16
CA THR A 243 25.89 -14.35 -9.15
C THR A 243 27.13 -13.66 -9.74
N ASP A 244 27.47 -13.95 -10.99
CA ASP A 244 28.63 -13.34 -11.66
C ASP A 244 28.43 -11.85 -11.97
N ILE A 245 27.20 -11.44 -12.35
CA ILE A 245 26.85 -10.03 -12.57
C ILE A 245 26.80 -9.29 -11.23
N LEU A 246 26.28 -9.93 -10.18
CA LEU A 246 26.28 -9.40 -8.82
C LEU A 246 27.71 -9.16 -8.30
N CYS A 247 28.65 -10.08 -8.55
CA CYS A 247 30.07 -9.90 -8.25
C CYS A 247 30.72 -8.74 -9.02
N LEU A 248 30.26 -8.44 -10.24
CA LEU A 248 30.74 -7.28 -11.01
C LEU A 248 30.20 -5.96 -10.47
N LEU A 249 29.03 -5.96 -9.82
CA LEU A 249 28.47 -4.78 -9.12
C LEU A 249 29.28 -4.40 -7.87
N ASP A 250 29.99 -5.34 -7.24
CA ASP A 250 30.88 -5.09 -6.09
C ASP A 250 31.98 -4.06 -6.41
N ASN A 251 32.36 -3.89 -7.67
CA ASN A 251 33.36 -2.89 -8.08
C ASN A 251 32.80 -1.46 -8.25
N SER A 252 31.47 -1.26 -8.15
CA SER A 252 30.81 -0.02 -8.60
C SER A 252 30.40 0.98 -7.51
N GLN A 253 30.83 0.78 -6.25
CA GLN A 253 30.46 1.65 -5.10
C GLN A 253 28.94 1.86 -4.92
N LEU A 254 28.12 0.87 -5.28
CA LEU A 254 26.67 0.97 -5.10
C LEU A 254 26.31 0.78 -3.63
N ASN A 255 25.50 1.70 -3.11
CA ASN A 255 24.92 1.59 -1.77
C ASN A 255 23.64 0.75 -1.86
N PHE A 256 23.59 -0.33 -1.08
CA PHE A 256 22.43 -1.22 -1.09
C PHE A 256 21.44 -0.89 0.02
N GLN A 257 20.15 -1.00 -0.32
CA GLN A 257 19.02 -1.02 0.60
C GLN A 257 18.43 -2.44 0.59
N LEU A 258 18.38 -3.08 1.76
CA LEU A 258 17.80 -4.42 1.92
C LEU A 258 16.48 -4.35 2.64
N THR A 259 15.47 -5.07 2.16
CA THR A 259 14.15 -5.16 2.82
C THR A 259 13.89 -6.60 3.25
N ASN A 260 13.79 -6.83 4.57
CA ASN A 260 13.58 -8.13 5.20
C ASN A 260 14.44 -9.27 4.61
N PRO A 261 15.77 -9.09 4.48
CA PRO A 261 16.59 -10.04 3.77
C PRO A 261 16.57 -11.42 4.45
N SER A 262 16.35 -12.47 3.65
CA SER A 262 16.38 -13.85 4.15
C SER A 262 17.80 -14.26 4.53
N ILE A 263 17.94 -15.29 5.39
CA ILE A 263 19.26 -15.79 5.81
C ILE A 263 20.09 -16.22 4.58
N SER A 264 19.46 -16.85 3.60
CA SER A 264 20.12 -17.29 2.37
C SER A 264 20.58 -16.10 1.55
N MET A 265 19.74 -15.07 1.41
CA MET A 265 20.09 -13.83 0.70
C MET A 265 21.29 -13.14 1.35
N ILE A 266 21.30 -13.03 2.68
CA ILE A 266 22.44 -12.41 3.38
C ILE A 266 23.70 -13.25 3.22
N LYS A 267 23.62 -14.59 3.30
CA LYS A 267 24.79 -15.44 3.03
C LYS A 267 25.34 -15.22 1.62
N ILE A 268 24.46 -15.10 0.62
CA ILE A 268 24.85 -14.79 -0.76
C ILE A 268 25.50 -13.41 -0.83
N ILE A 269 24.92 -12.40 -0.18
CA ILE A 269 25.48 -11.05 -0.14
C ILE A 269 26.87 -11.08 0.51
N LEU A 270 27.01 -11.80 1.63
CA LEU A 270 28.27 -11.93 2.35
C LEU A 270 29.36 -12.68 1.60
N GLN A 271 28.97 -13.66 0.78
CA GLN A 271 29.90 -14.43 -0.02
C GLN A 271 30.40 -13.65 -1.23
N ASN A 272 29.58 -12.73 -1.76
CA ASN A 272 29.82 -12.11 -3.06
C ASN A 272 30.06 -10.59 -3.01
N PHE A 273 29.75 -9.90 -1.91
CA PHE A 273 29.90 -8.46 -1.76
C PHE A 273 30.73 -8.10 -0.54
N GLN A 274 31.47 -7.01 -0.63
CA GLN A 274 32.05 -6.42 0.58
C GLN A 274 30.92 -5.82 1.43
N ALA A 275 30.80 -6.28 2.68
CA ALA A 275 29.85 -5.79 3.68
C ALA A 275 29.88 -4.25 3.91
N LYS A 276 30.87 -3.55 3.34
CA LYS A 276 31.00 -2.10 3.31
C LYS A 276 29.95 -1.37 2.46
N GLN A 277 29.22 -2.07 1.59
CA GLN A 277 28.29 -1.47 0.63
C GLN A 277 26.83 -1.42 1.12
N ILE A 278 26.51 -2.06 2.24
CA ILE A 278 25.16 -2.02 2.81
C ILE A 278 25.03 -0.78 3.68
N VAL A 279 24.25 0.19 3.21
CA VAL A 279 24.12 1.51 3.84
C VAL A 279 22.74 1.67 4.49
N SER A 280 21.72 0.96 4.01
CA SER A 280 20.37 0.99 4.55
C SER A 280 19.76 -0.42 4.73
N LEU A 281 19.05 -0.64 5.83
CA LEU A 281 18.30 -1.86 6.10
C LEU A 281 16.84 -1.53 6.44
N GLN A 282 15.90 -2.30 5.94
CA GLN A 282 14.51 -2.30 6.38
C GLN A 282 14.17 -3.67 6.98
N LEU A 283 13.63 -3.67 8.20
CA LEU A 283 13.45 -4.86 9.02
C LEU A 283 12.07 -4.86 9.69
N THR A 284 11.36 -5.98 9.66
CA THR A 284 10.15 -6.19 10.47
C THR A 284 10.47 -6.59 11.91
N THR A 285 11.61 -7.26 12.13
CA THR A 285 12.03 -7.74 13.45
C THR A 285 13.55 -7.66 13.58
N ILE A 286 14.06 -7.23 14.75
CA ILE A 286 15.50 -7.25 15.06
C ILE A 286 15.79 -8.66 15.59
N LYS A 287 15.74 -9.66 14.71
CA LYS A 287 15.91 -11.07 15.09
C LYS A 287 17.23 -11.31 15.82
N LYS A 288 17.24 -12.26 16.77
CA LYS A 288 18.45 -12.86 17.42
C LYS A 288 19.57 -13.24 16.44
N TRP A 289 19.25 -13.41 15.16
CA TRP A 289 20.24 -13.69 14.13
C TRP A 289 21.23 -12.54 13.89
N LEU A 290 20.81 -11.26 14.05
CA LEU A 290 21.73 -10.12 13.95
C LEU A 290 22.91 -10.29 14.91
N GLU A 291 22.66 -10.82 16.12
CA GLU A 291 23.68 -11.08 17.13
C GLU A 291 24.82 -11.99 16.67
N LYS A 292 24.56 -12.89 15.73
CA LYS A 292 25.57 -13.83 15.20
C LYS A 292 26.44 -13.21 14.10
N HIS A 293 26.05 -12.06 13.55
CA HIS A 293 26.61 -11.50 12.32
C HIS A 293 26.93 -10.00 12.44
N LEU A 294 27.24 -9.53 13.66
CA LEU A 294 27.41 -8.11 13.99
C LEU A 294 28.51 -7.37 13.24
N ASN A 295 29.59 -8.08 12.88
CA ASN A 295 30.72 -7.44 12.21
C ASN A 295 30.42 -7.01 10.77
N ILE A 296 29.30 -7.47 10.20
CA ILE A 296 28.94 -7.24 8.80
C ILE A 296 28.31 -5.87 8.62
N PHE A 297 27.47 -5.43 9.55
CA PHE A 297 26.64 -4.24 9.37
C PHE A 297 27.27 -2.97 9.93
N GLN A 298 28.60 -2.94 10.07
CA GLN A 298 29.32 -1.81 10.64
C GLN A 298 29.15 -0.50 9.87
N ASN A 299 28.80 -0.56 8.58
CA ASN A 299 28.63 0.60 7.70
C ASN A 299 27.17 0.98 7.45
N VAL A 300 26.22 0.28 8.08
CA VAL A 300 24.81 0.64 7.97
C VAL A 300 24.59 1.96 8.69
N ILE A 301 24.20 2.97 7.93
CA ILE A 301 23.93 4.31 8.45
C ILE A 301 22.44 4.58 8.63
N SER A 302 21.57 3.77 8.01
CA SER A 302 20.11 3.95 8.07
C SER A 302 19.39 2.63 8.32
N ILE A 303 18.45 2.63 9.26
CA ILE A 303 17.56 1.48 9.52
C ILE A 303 16.11 1.94 9.46
N THR A 304 15.25 1.20 8.79
CA THR A 304 13.80 1.35 8.82
C THR A 304 13.17 0.14 9.52
N LEU A 305 12.42 0.36 10.57
CA LEU A 305 11.69 -0.68 11.28
C LEU A 305 10.23 -0.67 10.84
N LEU A 306 9.75 -1.80 10.32
CA LEU A 306 8.38 -1.98 9.81
C LEU A 306 7.52 -2.64 10.90
N ASN A 307 6.35 -2.06 11.21
CA ASN A 307 5.27 -2.61 12.03
C ASN A 307 5.70 -3.25 13.38
N GLN A 308 5.78 -2.40 14.41
CA GLN A 308 5.98 -2.76 15.82
C GLN A 308 7.29 -3.51 16.14
N PRO A 309 8.44 -2.81 16.24
CA PRO A 309 9.60 -3.38 16.88
C PRO A 309 9.31 -3.70 18.35
N HIS A 310 9.67 -4.89 18.82
CA HIS A 310 9.61 -5.20 20.25
C HIS A 310 10.47 -4.19 21.01
N LYS A 311 9.87 -3.51 22.00
CA LYS A 311 10.51 -2.45 22.82
C LYS A 311 11.90 -2.84 23.32
N ASN A 312 12.14 -4.12 23.62
CA ASN A 312 13.41 -4.54 24.19
C ASN A 312 14.56 -4.64 23.16
N GLU A 313 14.28 -4.60 21.86
CA GLU A 313 15.28 -4.86 20.83
C GLU A 313 16.03 -3.59 20.37
N ILE A 314 15.41 -2.41 20.50
CA ILE A 314 15.94 -1.13 19.99
C ILE A 314 17.22 -0.71 20.72
N ILE A 315 17.32 -1.02 22.01
CA ILE A 315 18.48 -0.72 22.86
C ILE A 315 19.78 -1.30 22.26
N TYR A 316 19.66 -2.42 21.53
CA TYR A 316 20.82 -3.11 20.97
C TYR A 316 21.23 -2.61 19.58
N LEU A 317 20.44 -1.76 18.92
CA LEU A 317 20.77 -1.27 17.58
C LEU A 317 22.15 -0.60 17.54
N ASN A 318 22.51 0.16 18.56
CA ASN A 318 23.85 0.76 18.66
C ASN A 318 24.98 -0.24 18.71
N LYS A 319 24.76 -1.34 19.44
CA LYS A 319 25.75 -2.40 19.56
C LYS A 319 25.97 -3.07 18.21
N TYR A 320 24.91 -3.15 17.40
CA TYR A 320 24.91 -3.87 16.14
C TYR A 320 25.28 -3.00 14.94
N PHE A 321 25.00 -1.70 15.01
CA PHE A 321 25.13 -0.74 13.93
C PHE A 321 25.84 0.52 14.44
N PRO A 322 27.17 0.47 14.64
CA PRO A 322 27.93 1.58 15.23
C PRO A 322 27.99 2.85 14.36
N SER A 323 27.66 2.73 13.07
CA SER A 323 27.59 3.88 12.14
C SER A 323 26.17 4.39 11.93
N LEU A 324 25.19 3.90 12.71
CA LEU A 324 23.80 4.28 12.55
C LEU A 324 23.61 5.78 12.81
N THR A 325 23.17 6.50 11.78
CA THR A 325 22.86 7.93 11.84
C THR A 325 21.39 8.25 11.61
N CYS A 326 20.64 7.33 10.99
CA CYS A 326 19.23 7.48 10.67
C CYS A 326 18.44 6.27 11.15
N LEU A 327 17.37 6.52 11.90
CA LEU A 327 16.40 5.49 12.28
C LEU A 327 15.00 5.94 11.87
N SER A 328 14.35 5.11 11.08
CA SER A 328 13.01 5.33 10.56
C SER A 328 12.08 4.27 11.12
N PHE A 329 10.87 4.65 11.49
CA PHE A 329 9.80 3.73 11.87
C PHE A 329 8.67 3.85 10.86
N CYS A 330 8.19 2.74 10.33
CA CYS A 330 7.07 2.69 9.41
C CYS A 330 5.99 1.79 10.00
N TYR A 331 4.84 2.37 10.31
CA TYR A 331 3.66 1.68 10.82
C TYR A 331 2.55 1.77 9.77
N ASP A 332 2.02 0.63 9.38
CA ASP A 332 0.84 0.57 8.51
C ASP A 332 -0.42 1.02 9.27
N ASP A 333 -0.41 0.87 10.60
CA ASP A 333 -1.47 1.25 11.51
C ASP A 333 -1.14 2.52 12.32
N GLU A 334 -2.04 2.87 13.23
CA GLU A 334 -1.86 3.96 14.17
C GLU A 334 -0.86 3.62 15.28
N ILE A 335 -0.10 4.61 15.73
CA ILE A 335 0.89 4.46 16.81
C ILE A 335 0.45 5.16 18.10
N ASP A 336 0.51 4.45 19.23
CA ASP A 336 0.34 5.07 20.55
C ASP A 336 1.58 5.92 20.88
N LEU A 337 1.37 7.22 21.08
CA LEU A 337 2.46 8.14 21.37
C LEU A 337 3.20 7.79 22.68
N ASN A 338 2.53 7.17 23.65
CA ASN A 338 3.19 6.70 24.87
C ASN A 338 4.14 5.54 24.57
N GLU A 339 3.73 4.62 23.70
CA GLU A 339 4.59 3.54 23.22
C GLU A 339 5.78 4.10 22.44
N PHE A 340 5.54 5.10 21.59
CA PHE A 340 6.62 5.74 20.86
C PHE A 340 7.59 6.50 21.78
N ASN A 341 7.09 7.17 22.82
CA ASN A 341 7.94 7.80 23.83
C ASN A 341 8.85 6.78 24.53
N GLN A 342 8.33 5.59 24.85
CA GLN A 342 9.14 4.52 25.44
C GLN A 342 10.26 4.06 24.50
N ILE A 343 9.94 3.90 23.21
CA ILE A 343 10.91 3.59 22.15
C ILE A 343 11.96 4.70 22.04
N PHE A 344 11.54 5.95 22.08
CA PHE A 344 12.43 7.11 21.99
C PHE A 344 13.42 7.19 23.17
N HIS A 345 13.04 6.74 24.37
CA HIS A 345 13.97 6.67 25.51
C HIS A 345 15.07 5.63 25.33
N GLN A 346 14.82 4.62 24.52
CA GLN A 346 15.80 3.58 24.20
C GLN A 346 16.66 3.96 22.97
N PHE A 347 16.38 5.11 22.38
CA PHE A 347 17.02 5.57 21.16
C PHE A 347 18.50 5.87 21.39
N SER A 348 19.29 5.53 20.39
CA SER A 348 20.73 5.71 20.41
C SER A 348 21.17 7.16 20.60
N HIS A 349 22.24 7.37 21.38
CA HIS A 349 22.96 8.65 21.43
C HIS A 349 23.79 8.95 20.15
N GLN A 350 23.63 8.21 19.06
CA GLN A 350 24.43 8.37 17.83
C GLN A 350 23.58 8.78 16.63
N SER A 351 22.31 8.38 16.60
CA SER A 351 21.41 8.72 15.49
C SER A 351 21.09 10.21 15.47
N LYS A 352 21.39 10.83 14.33
CA LYS A 352 21.16 12.24 14.05
C LYS A 352 19.82 12.51 13.37
N ARG A 353 19.22 11.47 12.77
CA ARG A 353 17.98 11.56 12.01
C ARG A 353 16.97 10.54 12.54
N LEU A 354 15.78 11.03 12.85
CA LEU A 354 14.62 10.23 13.24
C LEU A 354 13.52 10.45 12.20
N GLU A 355 12.90 9.36 11.75
CA GLU A 355 11.74 9.41 10.88
C GLU A 355 10.63 8.52 11.41
N ILE A 356 9.39 8.99 11.32
CA ILE A 356 8.20 8.25 11.71
C ILE A 356 7.24 8.37 10.55
N ASN A 357 6.84 7.24 9.99
CA ASN A 357 5.76 7.13 9.02
C ASN A 357 4.69 6.26 9.65
N CYS A 358 3.49 6.77 9.79
CA CYS A 358 2.38 6.02 10.38
C CYS A 358 1.05 6.43 9.74
N ALA A 359 0.07 5.52 9.79
CA ALA A 359 -1.27 5.86 9.35
C ALA A 359 -1.88 6.96 10.25
N GLY A 360 -1.72 6.84 11.56
CA GLY A 360 -2.23 7.80 12.55
C GLY A 360 -1.44 7.81 13.86
N ILE A 361 -1.69 8.79 14.73
CA ILE A 361 -1.12 8.86 16.08
C ILE A 361 -2.24 8.86 17.11
N LEU A 362 -2.22 7.85 18.00
CA LEU A 362 -3.13 7.71 19.12
C LEU A 362 -2.61 8.47 20.34
N CYS A 363 -3.36 9.50 20.77
CA CYS A 363 -3.15 10.21 22.03
C CYS A 363 -4.01 9.55 23.14
N ARG A 364 -3.39 8.76 24.03
CA ARG A 364 -4.06 8.24 25.25
C ARG A 364 -3.67 9.09 26.46
N HIS A 365 -4.52 10.01 26.86
CA HIS A 365 -4.33 10.90 28.02
C HIS A 365 -4.52 10.23 29.39
N TYR A 366 -4.32 8.92 29.51
CA TYR A 366 -4.71 8.20 30.72
C TYR A 366 -3.96 8.60 31.98
N ASP A 367 -2.84 9.31 31.89
CA ASP A 367 -2.18 9.89 33.05
C ASP A 367 -1.11 10.92 32.62
N THR A 368 -1.45 12.20 32.53
CA THR A 368 -0.49 13.28 32.23
C THR A 368 0.65 13.40 33.26
N THR A 369 0.54 12.67 34.38
CA THR A 369 1.62 12.52 35.36
C THR A 369 2.81 11.73 34.84
N PHE A 370 2.62 10.89 33.80
CA PHE A 370 3.76 10.27 33.12
C PHE A 370 4.59 11.36 32.46
N LEU A 371 4.06 12.14 31.49
CA LEU A 371 4.77 13.15 30.68
C LEU A 371 5.57 14.22 31.46
N THR A 372 5.29 14.43 32.75
CA THR A 372 5.92 15.45 33.60
C THR A 372 7.07 14.94 34.48
N LYS A 373 7.28 13.61 34.60
CA LYS A 373 8.39 13.05 35.40
C LYS A 373 9.67 12.90 34.58
N SER A 374 10.62 13.82 34.77
CA SER A 374 12.06 13.71 34.49
C SER A 374 12.46 12.87 33.26
N TYR A 375 11.92 13.18 32.08
CA TYR A 375 12.31 12.45 30.89
C TYR A 375 13.66 12.87 30.37
N LEU A 376 14.41 11.85 29.97
CA LEU A 376 15.72 11.97 29.33
C LEU A 376 15.57 12.74 28.02
N GLU A 377 16.28 13.86 27.92
CA GLU A 377 16.45 14.62 26.69
C GLU A 377 17.32 13.81 25.71
N ASN A 378 16.99 13.87 24.42
CA ASN A 378 17.86 13.38 23.36
C ASN A 378 18.68 14.55 22.81
N SER A 379 19.99 14.53 23.07
CA SER A 379 20.92 15.56 22.62
C SER A 379 21.55 15.28 21.25
N THR A 380 21.04 14.29 20.51
CA THR A 380 21.74 13.75 19.32
C THR A 380 20.94 13.88 18.05
N VAL A 381 19.61 13.80 18.13
CA VAL A 381 18.72 13.99 16.98
C VAL A 381 18.76 15.45 16.52
N GLN A 382 19.15 15.64 15.26
CA GLN A 382 19.26 16.93 14.56
C GLN A 382 18.18 17.10 13.48
N TYR A 383 17.60 16.00 13.00
CA TYR A 383 16.52 16.00 12.03
C TYR A 383 15.40 15.06 12.48
N CYS A 384 14.15 15.54 12.45
CA CYS A 384 12.96 14.74 12.75
C CYS A 384 11.95 14.88 11.60
N LEU A 385 11.52 13.75 11.04
CA LEU A 385 10.39 13.67 10.12
C LEU A 385 9.25 12.89 10.77
N ILE A 386 8.04 13.44 10.74
CA ILE A 386 6.83 12.78 11.21
C ILE A 386 5.79 12.88 10.09
N ASP A 387 5.53 11.76 9.44
CA ASP A 387 4.56 11.59 8.38
C ASP A 387 3.36 10.82 8.92
N VAL A 388 2.20 11.50 8.97
CA VAL A 388 0.96 10.96 9.50
C VAL A 388 -0.16 11.17 8.49
N ARG A 389 -0.73 10.06 8.00
CA ARG A 389 -1.70 10.10 6.89
C ARG A 389 -3.08 10.60 7.29
N TYR A 390 -3.52 10.31 8.50
CA TYR A 390 -4.76 10.83 9.07
C TYR A 390 -4.65 10.88 10.59
N PHE A 391 -5.38 11.79 11.23
CA PHE A 391 -5.58 11.70 12.68
C PHE A 391 -6.95 11.07 12.95
N PRO A 392 -7.00 9.93 13.66
CA PRO A 392 -8.27 9.46 14.16
C PRO A 392 -8.82 10.51 15.11
N LEU A 393 -9.95 11.12 14.74
CA LEU A 393 -10.82 11.81 15.69
C LEU A 393 -11.39 10.74 16.62
N ILE A 394 -10.60 10.27 17.58
CA ILE A 394 -11.10 9.32 18.56
C ILE A 394 -12.11 10.10 19.40
N SER A 395 -13.38 9.79 19.15
CA SER A 395 -14.53 10.19 19.96
C SER A 395 -14.55 9.46 21.31
N SER A 396 -13.38 9.16 21.90
CA SER A 396 -13.36 8.64 23.25
C SER A 396 -13.62 9.81 24.18
N ASP A 397 -14.71 9.72 24.95
CA ASP A 397 -15.21 10.70 25.92
C ASP A 397 -14.21 11.05 27.05
N GLN A 398 -12.93 10.72 26.89
CA GLN A 398 -11.88 10.75 27.91
C GLN A 398 -10.77 11.75 27.62
N CYS A 399 -10.77 12.42 26.45
CA CYS A 399 -9.92 13.58 26.22
C CYS A 399 -10.64 14.84 26.72
N SER A 400 -10.36 15.28 27.95
CA SER A 400 -10.99 16.46 28.57
C SER A 400 -10.58 17.80 27.95
N MET A 401 -9.58 17.81 27.07
CA MET A 401 -9.17 18.96 26.26
C MET A 401 -9.82 18.87 24.88
N SER A 402 -10.19 20.00 24.29
CA SER A 402 -10.65 20.08 22.89
C SER A 402 -9.69 19.28 21.99
N HIS A 403 -10.20 18.28 21.27
CA HIS A 403 -9.41 17.27 20.55
C HIS A 403 -8.25 17.84 19.71
N SER A 404 -8.43 19.02 19.12
CA SER A 404 -7.42 19.71 18.30
C SER A 404 -6.15 20.14 19.04
N SER A 405 -6.19 20.33 20.37
CA SER A 405 -5.03 20.77 21.14
C SER A 405 -4.22 19.62 21.76
N CYS A 406 -4.73 18.38 21.82
CA CYS A 406 -3.90 17.26 22.29
C CYS A 406 -2.71 17.06 21.35
N PHE A 407 -3.03 16.97 20.06
CA PHE A 407 -2.13 16.38 19.08
C PHE A 407 -0.90 17.24 18.83
N LEU A 408 -1.11 18.49 18.42
CA LEU A 408 0.01 19.42 18.18
C LEU A 408 0.85 19.54 19.45
N LYS A 409 0.22 19.72 20.61
CA LYS A 409 0.93 19.82 21.87
C LYS A 409 1.77 18.58 22.15
N SER A 410 1.22 17.40 21.90
CA SER A 410 1.88 16.11 22.07
C SER A 410 3.09 15.93 21.15
N ILE A 411 2.96 16.26 19.86
CA ILE A 411 4.08 16.24 18.91
C ILE A 411 5.13 17.29 19.29
N ILE A 412 4.70 18.52 19.59
CA ILE A 412 5.58 19.62 19.98
C ILE A 412 6.34 19.24 21.25
N ASP A 413 5.67 18.70 22.26
CA ASP A 413 6.27 18.27 23.52
C ASP A 413 7.21 17.07 23.32
N PHE A 414 6.91 16.21 22.36
CA PHE A 414 7.83 15.16 21.91
C PHE A 414 9.10 15.76 21.28
N ILE A 415 8.96 16.68 20.31
CA ILE A 415 10.09 17.33 19.63
C ILE A 415 10.93 18.18 20.59
N LYS A 416 10.31 18.85 21.57
CA LYS A 416 11.01 19.64 22.62
C LYS A 416 12.03 18.82 23.41
N ARG A 417 11.92 17.48 23.40
CA ARG A 417 12.88 16.57 24.03
C ARG A 417 14.17 16.40 23.21
N MET A 418 14.19 16.84 21.95
CA MET A 418 15.35 16.78 21.06
C MET A 418 16.14 18.10 21.15
N THR A 419 17.08 18.21 22.10
CA THR A 419 17.73 19.50 22.40
C THR A 419 18.69 19.99 21.31
N CYS A 420 19.15 19.09 20.44
CA CYS A 420 19.98 19.41 19.28
C CYS A 420 19.21 19.44 17.96
N ILE A 421 17.87 19.45 17.99
CA ILE A 421 17.06 19.49 16.78
C ILE A 421 17.35 20.75 15.96
N GLN A 422 17.63 20.55 14.67
CA GLN A 422 17.89 21.61 13.70
C GLN A 422 16.78 21.68 12.64
N HIS A 423 16.17 20.55 12.32
CA HIS A 423 15.17 20.43 11.27
C HIS A 423 13.98 19.60 11.73
N VAL A 424 12.79 20.17 11.62
CA VAL A 424 11.52 19.48 11.82
C VAL A 424 10.78 19.43 10.49
N HIS A 425 10.32 18.25 10.11
CA HIS A 425 9.50 18.03 8.93
C HIS A 425 8.24 17.27 9.33
N LEU A 426 7.07 17.89 9.17
CA LEU A 426 5.78 17.25 9.38
C LEU A 426 5.11 17.03 8.03
N VAL A 427 4.59 15.84 7.79
CA VAL A 427 3.71 15.53 6.65
C VAL A 427 2.36 15.16 7.25
N ILE A 428 1.30 15.89 6.89
CA ILE A 428 -0.03 15.76 7.49
C ILE A 428 -1.14 15.87 6.46
N ASN A 429 -2.32 15.35 6.78
CA ASN A 429 -3.51 15.53 5.96
C ASN A 429 -4.03 16.98 6.01
N LYS A 430 -4.59 17.49 4.91
CA LYS A 430 -5.22 18.82 4.87
C LYS A 430 -6.33 19.01 5.90
N ASN A 431 -7.08 17.96 6.22
CA ASN A 431 -8.21 18.05 7.16
C ASN A 431 -7.73 18.33 8.60
N ASP A 432 -6.44 18.14 8.85
CA ASP A 432 -5.85 18.20 10.17
C ASP A 432 -4.94 19.41 10.38
N ILE A 433 -4.72 20.21 9.34
CA ILE A 433 -3.82 21.36 9.41
C ILE A 433 -4.23 22.36 10.48
N GLU A 434 -5.54 22.55 10.71
CA GLU A 434 -6.06 23.48 11.73
C GLU A 434 -5.52 23.15 13.13
N GLN A 435 -5.27 21.87 13.42
CA GLN A 435 -4.69 21.43 14.68
C GLN A 435 -3.25 21.95 14.85
N LEU A 436 -2.52 22.16 13.74
CA LEU A 436 -1.15 22.69 13.73
C LEU A 436 -1.08 24.22 13.77
N LEU A 437 -2.21 24.94 13.74
CA LEU A 437 -2.22 26.41 13.61
C LEU A 437 -2.10 27.16 14.95
N ASN A 438 -1.77 26.49 16.06
CA ASN A 438 -1.54 27.16 17.34
C ASN A 438 -0.13 27.77 17.43
N ILE A 439 -0.08 29.09 17.26
CA ILE A 439 1.13 29.90 17.36
C ILE A 439 1.91 29.77 18.68
N ASN A 440 1.20 29.55 19.80
CA ASN A 440 1.83 29.49 21.12
C ASN A 440 2.69 28.24 21.27
N ASP A 441 2.25 27.12 20.69
CA ASP A 441 2.98 25.85 20.77
C ASP A 441 4.26 25.90 19.94
N TRP A 442 4.21 26.49 18.74
CA TRP A 442 5.38 26.71 17.90
C TRP A 442 6.38 27.70 18.52
N THR A 443 5.88 28.79 19.11
CA THR A 443 6.72 29.74 19.86
C THR A 443 7.39 29.05 21.05
N ALA A 444 6.67 28.20 21.79
CA ALA A 444 7.25 27.41 22.86
C ALA A 444 8.32 26.43 22.37
N LEU A 445 8.14 25.82 21.19
CA LEU A 445 9.16 24.99 20.56
C LEU A 445 10.41 25.81 20.20
N LEU A 446 10.25 26.98 19.58
CA LEU A 446 11.37 27.86 19.19
C LEU A 446 12.21 28.30 20.39
N ASN A 447 11.55 28.66 21.48
CA ASN A 447 12.21 29.08 22.72
C ASN A 447 12.98 27.92 23.38
N ARG A 448 12.47 26.69 23.25
CA ARG A 448 13.10 25.50 23.83
C ARG A 448 14.26 24.97 23.00
N CYS A 449 14.12 24.95 21.67
CA CYS A 449 15.05 24.35 20.74
C CYS A 449 15.97 25.41 20.12
N SER A 450 17.01 25.80 20.88
CA SER A 450 17.95 26.85 20.47
C SER A 450 18.75 26.53 19.19
N GLN A 451 18.81 25.27 18.76
CA GLN A 451 19.48 24.87 17.51
C GLN A 451 18.55 24.78 16.30
N LEU A 452 17.23 24.96 16.47
CA LEU A 452 16.27 24.83 15.39
C LEU A 452 16.56 25.86 14.30
N LYS A 453 16.59 25.41 13.04
CA LYS A 453 16.89 26.21 11.84
C LYS A 453 15.75 26.16 10.83
N LYS A 454 15.02 25.06 10.76
CA LYS A 454 13.94 24.88 9.78
C LYS A 454 12.77 24.08 10.35
N ILE A 455 11.56 24.54 10.07
CA ILE A 455 10.31 23.79 10.23
C ILE A 455 9.66 23.72 8.85
N THR A 456 9.33 22.52 8.40
CA THR A 456 8.59 22.27 7.15
C THR A 456 7.32 21.52 7.48
N ILE A 457 6.18 21.99 6.98
CA ILE A 457 4.90 21.30 7.06
C ILE A 457 4.45 21.03 5.63
N GLU A 458 4.36 19.75 5.26
CA GLU A 458 3.81 19.28 3.99
C GLU A 458 2.37 18.81 4.23
N VAL A 459 1.44 19.39 3.49
CA VAL A 459 0.01 19.21 3.66
C VAL A 459 -0.52 18.43 2.46
N LEU A 460 -0.95 17.19 2.70
CA LEU A 460 -1.44 16.27 1.70
C LEU A 460 -2.92 16.52 1.39
N GLY A 461 -3.26 16.68 0.11
CA GLY A 461 -4.64 16.54 -0.38
C GLY A 461 -5.02 17.52 -1.49
N ASN A 462 -6.00 17.13 -2.32
CA ASN A 462 -6.42 17.90 -3.49
C ASN A 462 -6.65 19.38 -3.17
N THR A 463 -5.92 20.22 -3.91
CA THR A 463 -5.90 21.69 -3.90
C THR A 463 -7.24 22.28 -4.33
N PHE A 464 -8.27 22.17 -3.50
CA PHE A 464 -9.37 23.13 -3.57
C PHE A 464 -9.00 24.30 -2.67
N GLN A 465 -8.87 25.48 -3.29
CA GLN A 465 -8.44 26.74 -2.69
C GLN A 465 -9.15 27.00 -1.36
N ASN A 466 -8.45 26.78 -0.27
CA ASN A 466 -8.88 27.28 1.03
C ASN A 466 -7.98 28.48 1.34
N GLU A 467 -8.26 29.62 0.70
CA GLU A 467 -7.53 30.88 0.85
C GLU A 467 -7.34 31.23 2.34
N GLN A 468 -8.33 30.91 3.18
CA GLN A 468 -8.28 31.12 4.62
C GLN A 468 -7.16 30.32 5.31
N LEU A 469 -6.89 29.08 4.89
CA LEU A 469 -5.80 28.27 5.45
C LEU A 469 -4.44 28.81 5.02
N GLU A 470 -4.32 29.29 3.77
CA GLU A 470 -3.09 29.92 3.29
C GLU A 470 -2.80 31.24 4.03
N GLU A 471 -3.83 32.06 4.28
CA GLU A 471 -3.72 33.28 5.08
C GLU A 471 -3.28 32.98 6.53
N GLN A 472 -3.89 31.98 7.17
CA GLN A 472 -3.50 31.56 8.52
C GLN A 472 -2.08 30.99 8.56
N ALA A 473 -1.70 30.20 7.57
CA ALA A 473 -0.34 29.69 7.40
C ALA A 473 0.69 30.83 7.28
N MET A 474 0.39 31.83 6.44
CA MET A 474 1.23 33.03 6.28
C MET A 474 1.32 33.85 7.56
N TYR A 475 0.20 34.00 8.30
CA TYR A 475 0.19 34.69 9.58
C TYR A 475 1.14 34.03 10.59
N ILE A 476 1.04 32.71 10.77
CA ILE A 476 1.94 31.96 11.66
C ILE A 476 3.39 32.08 11.22
N GLN A 477 3.65 31.97 9.92
CA GLN A 477 5.00 32.12 9.38
C GLN A 477 5.61 33.49 9.73
N ASN A 478 4.83 34.57 9.61
CA ASN A 478 5.27 35.92 9.95
C ASN A 478 5.53 36.08 11.45
N GLU A 479 4.65 35.57 12.30
CA GLU A 479 4.82 35.67 13.75
C GLU A 479 5.99 34.83 14.29
N LEU A 480 6.21 33.64 13.75
CA LEU A 480 7.37 32.83 14.10
C LEU A 480 8.68 33.48 13.65
N ARG A 481 8.65 34.20 12.51
CA ARG A 481 9.79 34.99 12.06
C ARG A 481 10.10 36.14 13.02
N ASN A 482 9.08 36.79 13.59
CA ASN A 482 9.25 37.83 14.62
C ASN A 482 9.87 37.25 15.91
N THR A 483 9.52 36.02 16.26
CA THR A 483 10.11 35.33 17.42
C THR A 483 11.58 34.99 17.19
N ARG A 484 11.92 34.48 16.00
CA ARG A 484 13.29 34.10 15.66
C ARG A 484 13.55 34.13 14.15
N GLU A 485 14.07 35.25 13.67
CA GLU A 485 14.30 35.51 12.24
C GLU A 485 15.17 34.46 11.54
N THR A 486 16.04 33.77 12.28
CA THR A 486 16.96 32.76 11.75
C THR A 486 16.27 31.44 11.39
N VAL A 487 15.04 31.19 11.87
CA VAL A 487 14.32 29.94 11.61
C VAL A 487 13.47 30.07 10.35
N LYS A 488 13.70 29.18 9.39
CA LYS A 488 12.89 29.06 8.18
C LYS A 488 11.65 28.22 8.49
N PHE A 489 10.47 28.84 8.47
CA PHE A 489 9.19 28.15 8.54
C PHE A 489 8.58 28.08 7.13
N GLN A 490 8.19 26.89 6.70
CA GLN A 490 7.63 26.65 5.36
C GLN A 490 6.42 25.72 5.46
N ILE A 491 5.31 26.11 4.84
CA ILE A 491 4.16 25.24 4.59
C ILE A 491 4.09 24.98 3.09
N LYS A 492 3.91 23.72 2.69
CA LYS A 492 3.73 23.31 1.29
C LYS A 492 2.46 22.49 1.18
N PHE A 493 1.63 22.82 0.21
CA PHE A 493 0.47 22.00 -0.17
C PHE A 493 0.91 21.09 -1.33
N ILE A 494 0.70 19.78 -1.19
CA ILE A 494 1.12 18.75 -2.16
C ILE A 494 -0.11 18.06 -2.75
#